data_AF-A0A2M7JMF3-F1
#
_entry.id   AF-A0A2M7JMF3-F1
#
_cell.length_a   1.000
_cell.length_b   1.000
_cell.length_c   1.000
_cell.angle_alpha   90.00
_cell.angle_beta   90.00
_cell.angle_gamma   90.00
#
_symmetry.space_group_name_H-M   'P 1'
#
loop_
_entity.id
_entity.type
_entity.pdbx_description
1 polymer ?
#
loop_
_entity_poly.entity_id
_entity_poly.type
_entity_poly.pdbx_seq_one_letter_code
_entity_poly.pdbx_strand_id
1 'polypeptide(L)'
;MPCIVTATPFREPTGELIGIVEDFKDISSRKQSEEELRQSRRQLRELASELALSVKTVSTHRSRAIEKMGMKTNAELTHYAISNGLVK
;
A
#
# COMPACT_ATOMS: atom_id res chain seq x y z
N MET A 1 7.62 -18.71 -2.02
CA MET A 1 7.03 -18.10 -0.82
C MET A 1 8.02 -17.08 -0.27
N PRO A 2 7.71 -15.77 -0.25
CA PRO A 2 8.62 -14.78 0.30
C PRO A 2 8.75 -14.97 1.82
N CYS A 3 9.99 -15.09 2.30
CA CYS A 3 10.30 -15.20 3.71
C CYS A 3 11.46 -14.28 4.10
N ILE A 4 11.56 -13.95 5.38
CA ILE A 4 12.78 -13.42 6.00
C ILE A 4 13.41 -14.56 6.78
N VAL A 5 14.72 -14.71 6.65
CA VAL A 5 15.51 -15.71 7.38
C VAL A 5 16.44 -14.98 8.34
N THR A 6 16.41 -15.34 9.62
CA THR A 6 17.40 -14.91 10.61
C THR A 6 18.14 -16.13 11.11
N ALA A 7 19.46 -16.10 11.01
CA ALA A 7 20.34 -17.14 11.52
C ALA A 7 21.10 -16.56 12.72
N THR A 8 20.96 -17.20 13.89
CA THR A 8 21.67 -16.81 15.11
C THR A 8 22.58 -17.95 15.56
N PRO A 9 23.89 -17.72 15.77
CA PRO A 9 24.79 -18.77 16.25
C PRO A 9 24.47 -19.13 17.70
N PHE A 10 24.38 -20.42 17.98
CA PHE A 10 24.23 -20.97 19.32
C PHE A 10 25.60 -21.40 19.85
N ARG A 11 26.01 -20.82 20.97
CA ARG A 11 27.35 -21.02 21.56
C ARG A 11 27.23 -21.52 22.99
N GLU A 12 28.20 -22.31 23.42
CA GLU A 12 28.39 -22.65 24.83
C GLU A 12 28.80 -21.42 25.66
N PRO A 13 28.68 -21.47 27.01
CA PRO A 13 29.25 -20.45 27.89
C PRO A 13 30.74 -20.23 27.69
N THR A 14 31.46 -21.24 27.20
CA THR A 14 32.89 -21.21 26.86
C THR A 14 33.19 -20.43 25.58
N GLY A 15 32.17 -20.08 24.79
CA GLY A 15 32.28 -19.40 23.50
C GLY A 15 32.36 -20.34 22.28
N GLU A 16 32.49 -21.66 22.51
CA GLU A 16 32.51 -22.67 21.45
C GLU A 16 31.18 -22.70 20.68
N LEU A 17 31.25 -22.82 19.35
CA LEU A 17 30.07 -22.87 18.49
C LEU A 17 29.44 -24.26 18.57
N ILE A 18 28.18 -24.31 19.04
CA ILE A 18 27.38 -25.54 19.08
C ILE A 18 26.61 -25.70 17.77
N GLY A 19 26.08 -24.62 17.20
CA GLY A 19 25.29 -24.68 15.97
C GLY A 19 24.66 -23.35 15.55
N ILE A 20 23.68 -23.42 14.66
CA ILE A 20 22.91 -22.26 14.16
C ILE A 20 21.43 -22.52 14.42
N VAL A 21 20.75 -21.52 14.96
CA VAL A 21 19.28 -21.48 15.02
C VAL A 21 18.80 -20.60 13.87
N GLU A 22 18.02 -21.19 12.96
CA GLU A 22 17.39 -20.47 11.85
C GLU A 22 15.90 -20.28 12.13
N ASP A 23 15.40 -19.06 11.92
CA ASP A 23 13.98 -18.78 11.87
C ASP A 23 13.54 -18.41 10.44
N PHE A 24 12.37 -18.88 10.03
CA PHE A 24 11.78 -18.58 8.72
C PHE A 24 10.46 -17.88 8.93
N LYS A 25 10.44 -16.57 8.68
CA LYS A 25 9.22 -15.77 8.80
C LYS A 25 8.57 -15.61 7.45
N ASP A 26 7.40 -16.21 7.25
CA ASP A 26 6.58 -15.94 6.07
C ASP A 26 6.14 -14.46 6.06
N ILE A 27 6.40 -13.79 4.94
CA ILE A 27 6.05 -12.39 4.71
C ILE A 27 5.13 -12.22 3.50
N SER A 28 4.48 -13.29 3.03
CA SER A 28 3.59 -13.28 1.87
C SER A 28 2.50 -12.23 1.99
N SER A 29 1.80 -12.20 3.13
CA SER A 29 0.76 -11.21 3.41
C SER A 29 1.29 -9.77 3.35
N ARG A 30 2.42 -9.50 4.02
CA ARG A 30 3.03 -8.16 3.99
C ARG A 30 3.43 -7.74 2.58
N LYS A 31 4.01 -8.66 1.80
CA LYS A 31 4.42 -8.38 0.41
C LYS A 31 3.23 -8.09 -0.50
N GLN A 32 2.12 -8.80 -0.32
CA GLN A 32 0.88 -8.50 -1.05
C GLN A 32 0.35 -7.10 -0.72
N SER A 33 0.25 -6.74 0.57
CA SER A 33 -0.21 -5.40 0.96
C SER A 33 0.73 -4.28 0.49
N GLU A 34 2.04 -4.52 0.49
CA GLU A 34 3.03 -3.57 -0.07
C GLU A 34 2.78 -3.35 -1.58
N GLU A 35 2.51 -4.43 -2.31
CA GLU A 35 2.27 -4.37 -3.76
C GLU A 35 0.94 -3.70 -4.09
N GLU A 36 -0.14 -4.03 -3.38
CA GLU A 36 -1.44 -3.36 -3.52
C GLU A 36 -1.33 -1.84 -3.32
N LEU A 37 -0.63 -1.42 -2.27
CA LEU A 37 -0.37 0.00 -2.02
C LEU A 37 0.47 0.64 -3.13
N ARG A 38 1.48 -0.09 -3.63
CA ARG A 38 2.33 0.38 -4.74
C ARG A 38 1.51 0.58 -6.01
N GLN A 39 0.62 -0.35 -6.33
CA GLN A 39 -0.27 -0.26 -7.49
C GLN A 39 -1.24 0.91 -7.36
N SER A 40 -1.90 1.08 -6.21
CA SER A 40 -2.79 2.23 -5.97
C SER A 40 -2.07 3.57 -6.11
N ARG A 41 -0.85 3.69 -5.57
CA ARG A 41 -0.01 4.91 -5.71
C ARG A 41 0.39 5.15 -7.16
N ARG A 42 0.66 4.09 -7.92
CA ARG A 42 1.01 4.18 -9.34
C ARG A 42 -0.17 4.72 -10.15
N GLN A 43 -1.37 4.17 -9.97
CA GLN A 43 -2.59 4.65 -10.64
C GLN A 43 -2.85 6.13 -10.36
N LEU A 44 -2.70 6.58 -9.11
CA LEU A 44 -2.85 8.00 -8.77
C LEU A 44 -1.79 8.90 -9.44
N ARG A 45 -0.56 8.41 -9.61
CA ARG A 45 0.51 9.14 -10.30
C ARG A 45 0.26 9.22 -11.80
N GLU A 46 -0.20 8.15 -12.41
CA GLU A 46 -0.54 8.09 -13.83
C GLU A 46 -1.68 9.07 -14.15
N LEU A 47 -2.77 9.05 -13.36
CA LEU A 47 -3.86 10.03 -13.50
C LEU A 47 -3.38 11.48 -13.34
N ALA A 48 -2.52 11.75 -12.36
CA ALA A 48 -1.95 13.09 -12.17
C ALA A 48 -1.11 13.51 -13.39
N SER A 49 -0.33 12.59 -13.95
CA SER A 49 0.47 12.82 -15.15
C SER A 49 -0.40 13.11 -16.37
N GLU A 50 -1.47 12.34 -16.58
CA GLU A 50 -2.43 12.56 -17.69
C GLU A 50 -3.08 13.94 -17.63
N LEU A 51 -3.36 14.42 -16.42
CA LEU A 51 -3.92 15.75 -16.19
C LEU A 51 -2.88 16.87 -16.18
N ALA A 52 -1.59 16.56 -16.36
CA ALA A 52 -0.46 17.49 -16.17
C ALA A 52 -0.48 18.21 -14.79
N LEU A 53 -0.93 17.50 -13.75
CA LEU A 53 -1.06 18.00 -12.39
C LEU A 53 -0.15 17.25 -11.41
N SER A 54 0.07 17.85 -10.24
CA SER A 54 0.70 17.13 -9.13
C SER A 54 -0.31 16.18 -8.45
N VAL A 55 0.18 15.07 -7.89
CA VAL A 55 -0.65 14.16 -7.06
C VAL A 55 -1.32 14.90 -5.91
N LYS A 56 -0.62 15.89 -5.32
CA LYS A 56 -1.18 16.74 -4.26
C LYS A 56 -2.39 17.52 -4.76
N THR A 57 -2.30 18.08 -5.96
CA THR A 57 -3.39 18.83 -6.60
C THR A 57 -4.60 17.93 -6.84
N VAL A 58 -4.41 16.72 -7.40
CA VAL A 58 -5.49 15.74 -7.57
C VAL A 58 -6.15 15.41 -6.22
N SER A 59 -5.35 15.17 -5.18
CA SER A 59 -5.89 14.90 -3.84
C SER A 59 -6.67 16.09 -3.29
N THR A 60 -6.22 17.32 -3.49
CA THR A 60 -6.93 18.53 -3.07
C THR A 60 -8.26 18.69 -3.82
N HIS A 61 -8.30 18.45 -5.13
CA HIS A 61 -9.55 18.50 -5.90
C HIS A 61 -10.55 17.45 -5.41
N ARG A 62 -10.10 16.22 -5.14
CA ARG A 62 -10.94 15.17 -4.58
C ARG A 62 -11.54 15.57 -3.22
N SER A 63 -10.73 16.10 -2.30
CA SER A 63 -11.23 16.56 -0.99
C SER A 63 -12.26 17.68 -1.13
N ARG A 64 -12.01 18.65 -2.02
CA ARG A 64 -12.97 19.73 -2.31
C ARG A 64 -14.26 19.22 -2.95
N ALA A 65 -14.18 18.20 -3.81
CA ALA A 65 -15.37 17.60 -4.41
C ALA A 65 -16.22 16.89 -3.34
N ILE A 66 -15.59 16.11 -2.45
CA ILE A 66 -16.28 15.46 -1.32
C ILE A 66 -17.01 16.48 -0.45
N GLU A 67 -16.30 17.54 -0.06
CA GLU A 67 -16.86 18.60 0.78
C GLU A 67 -18.04 19.32 0.11
N LYS A 68 -17.87 19.76 -1.14
CA LYS A 68 -18.93 20.49 -1.89
C LYS A 68 -20.16 19.62 -2.17
N MET A 69 -19.97 18.32 -2.32
CA MET A 69 -21.05 17.37 -2.58
C MET A 69 -21.71 16.85 -1.28
N GLY A 70 -21.24 17.30 -0.10
CA GLY A 70 -21.78 16.86 1.19
C GLY A 70 -21.50 15.40 1.53
N MET A 71 -20.47 14.80 0.92
CA MET A 71 -20.09 13.40 1.11
C MET A 71 -19.04 13.27 2.22
N LYS A 72 -18.94 12.09 2.82
CA LYS A 72 -17.98 11.79 3.90
C LYS A 72 -16.79 10.97 3.44
N THR A 73 -16.95 10.20 2.36
CA THR A 73 -15.94 9.23 1.93
C THR A 73 -15.70 9.25 0.43
N ASN A 74 -14.52 8.80 0.00
CA ASN A 74 -14.24 8.55 -1.42
C ASN A 74 -15.24 7.54 -2.02
N ALA A 75 -15.66 6.55 -1.23
CA ALA A 75 -16.60 5.53 -1.67
C ALA A 75 -17.97 6.10 -2.06
N GLU A 76 -18.48 7.07 -1.29
CA GLU A 76 -19.71 7.79 -1.62
C GLU A 76 -19.57 8.57 -2.93
N LEU A 77 -18.44 9.25 -3.14
CA LEU A 77 -18.17 9.98 -4.38
C LEU A 77 -18.08 9.03 -5.59
N THR A 78 -17.41 7.89 -5.44
CA THR A 78 -17.33 6.87 -6.49
C THR A 78 -18.72 6.27 -6.78
N HIS A 79 -19.47 5.91 -5.75
CA HIS A 79 -20.83 5.38 -5.91
C HIS A 79 -21.75 6.38 -6.61
N TYR A 80 -21.68 7.66 -6.23
CA TYR A 80 -22.41 8.73 -6.90
C TYR A 80 -22.04 8.83 -8.37
N ALA A 81 -20.74 8.81 -8.69
CA ALA A 81 -20.28 8.94 -10.06
C ALA A 81 -20.76 7.78 -10.95
N ILE A 82 -20.81 6.55 -10.42
CA ILE A 82 -21.38 5.38 -11.10
C ILE A 82 -22.90 5.51 -11.26
N SER A 83 -23.60 5.82 -10.16
CA SER A 83 -25.07 5.91 -10.15
C SER A 83 -25.62 7.00 -11.07
N ASN A 84 -24.84 8.05 -11.30
CA ASN A 84 -25.19 9.16 -12.20
C ASN A 84 -24.56 9.03 -13.60
N GLY A 85 -23.89 7.91 -13.92
CA GLY A 85 -23.32 7.66 -15.25
C GLY A 85 -22.13 8.56 -15.62
N LEU A 86 -21.43 9.13 -14.63
CA LEU A 86 -20.26 9.99 -14.83
C LEU A 86 -18.98 9.17 -15.09
N VAL A 87 -18.99 7.88 -14.76
CA VAL A 87 -17.90 6.92 -15.01
C VAL A 87 -18.51 5.58 -15.42
N LYS A 88 -17.86 4.87 -16.35
CA LYS A 88 -18.28 3.56 -16.86
C LYS A 88 -17.64 2.42 -16.10
#